data_AF-A0A2V7CDR7-F1
#
_entry.id   AF-A0A2V7CDR7-F1
#
_cell.length_a   1.000
_cell.length_b   1.000
_cell.length_c   1.000
_cell.angle_alpha   90.00
_cell.angle_beta   90.00
_cell.angle_gamma   90.00
#
_symmetry.space_group_name_H-M   'P 1'
#
loop_
_entity.id
_entity.type
_entity.pdbx_description
1 polymer ?
#
loop_
_entity_poly.entity_id
_entity_poly.type
_entity_poly.pdbx_seq_one_letter_code
_entity_poly.pdbx_strand_id
1 'polypeptide(L)'
;MRNHRRAVVVLLIALAWPACSSLAGPYREYAIRFDGGAPPALDQNPSDAELIDAVARVMSGRLGLPFPATIKAYVYVNEATLVDGLIKIAGETSDEAWDRGRFAVGVATRGGVFLRGDYLARMHVVGRAALFAHELTHVSQRQLREGGRRQPAQWILEGHAEWVKFQVLDRLGYRSYTESRDDIVRCVVGAATPIKLFPDLQTLASNTRWTQSMNQLGSAATYGQAFLAVDGLVERYGSARLVEFLGRFALAADPREHWGKVFPISYRQFVDESRVRLEGLSRATPSSAGAGSPAASPPSSCR
;
A
#
# COMPACT_ATOMS: atom_id res chain seq x y z
N MET A 1 -34.24 73.46 -35.21
CA MET A 1 -34.25 72.74 -33.92
C MET A 1 -33.87 71.29 -34.17
N ARG A 2 -32.59 70.95 -33.98
CA ARG A 2 -32.01 69.61 -34.24
C ARG A 2 -31.81 68.92 -32.89
N ASN A 3 -32.57 67.86 -32.62
CA ASN A 3 -32.42 67.04 -31.42
C ASN A 3 -31.28 66.04 -31.61
N HIS A 4 -30.14 66.31 -30.97
CA HIS A 4 -29.05 65.36 -30.81
C HIS A 4 -29.35 64.40 -29.63
N ARG A 5 -29.76 63.16 -29.92
CA ARG A 5 -29.67 62.08 -28.93
C ARG A 5 -28.28 61.47 -29.00
N ARG A 6 -27.43 61.80 -28.03
CA ARG A 6 -26.14 61.15 -27.80
C ARG A 6 -26.39 59.76 -27.20
N ALA A 7 -26.06 58.70 -27.93
CA ALA A 7 -25.97 57.36 -27.37
C ALA A 7 -24.63 57.21 -26.65
N VAL A 8 -24.68 56.97 -25.34
CA VAL A 8 -23.51 56.59 -24.55
C VAL A 8 -23.30 55.09 -24.73
N VAL A 9 -22.26 54.69 -25.45
CA VAL A 9 -21.79 53.30 -25.50
C VAL A 9 -20.88 53.12 -24.28
N VAL A 10 -21.39 52.46 -23.25
CA VAL A 10 -20.56 51.98 -22.13
C VAL A 10 -19.90 50.68 -22.60
N LEU A 11 -18.63 50.77 -22.97
CA LEU A 11 -17.78 49.62 -23.28
C LEU A 11 -17.35 48.98 -21.94
N LEU A 12 -18.11 48.00 -21.46
CA LEU A 12 -17.70 47.14 -20.34
C LEU A 12 -16.63 46.17 -20.83
N ILE A 13 -15.36 46.57 -20.73
CA ILE A 13 -14.23 45.64 -20.79
C ILE A 13 -14.23 44.88 -19.46
N ALA A 14 -14.94 43.76 -19.41
CA ALA A 14 -14.75 42.77 -18.35
C ALA A 14 -13.39 42.12 -18.60
N LEU A 15 -12.39 42.57 -17.86
CA LEU A 15 -11.11 41.88 -17.72
C LEU A 15 -11.39 40.45 -17.25
N ALA A 16 -11.32 39.48 -18.16
CA ALA A 16 -11.28 38.08 -17.83
C ALA A 16 -9.94 37.81 -17.11
N TRP A 17 -9.93 38.01 -15.79
CA TRP A 17 -9.00 37.26 -14.97
C TRP A 17 -9.26 35.78 -15.24
N PRO A 18 -8.22 34.97 -15.52
CA PRO A 18 -8.39 33.54 -15.37
C PRO A 18 -8.59 33.34 -13.87
N ALA A 19 -9.85 33.31 -13.46
CA ALA A 19 -10.22 32.70 -12.20
C ALA A 19 -9.69 31.27 -12.32
N CYS A 20 -8.62 31.00 -11.59
CA CYS A 20 -8.18 29.66 -11.28
C CYS A 20 -9.27 29.06 -10.37
N SER A 21 -10.43 28.79 -10.97
CA SER A 21 -11.50 28.05 -10.35
C SER A 21 -11.01 26.62 -10.33
N SER A 22 -10.30 26.24 -9.26
CA SER A 22 -10.22 24.85 -8.85
C SER A 22 -11.65 24.42 -8.50
N LEU A 23 -12.46 24.12 -9.51
CA LEU A 23 -13.68 23.38 -9.36
C LEU A 23 -13.28 22.08 -8.66
N ALA A 24 -13.68 21.95 -7.41
CA ALA A 24 -13.43 20.77 -6.58
C ALA A 24 -14.09 19.57 -7.26
N GLY A 25 -13.33 18.89 -8.13
CA GLY A 25 -13.72 17.63 -8.71
C GLY A 25 -13.92 16.58 -7.62
N PRO A 26 -14.48 15.40 -7.96
CA PRO A 26 -14.72 14.33 -6.99
C PRO A 26 -13.44 13.78 -6.33
N TYR A 27 -12.26 14.23 -6.80
CA TYR A 27 -10.94 13.92 -6.29
C TYR A 27 -9.93 15.06 -6.54
N ARG A 28 -8.84 15.03 -5.78
CA ARG A 28 -7.59 15.75 -6.07
C ARG A 28 -6.64 14.81 -6.81
N GLU A 29 -5.90 15.32 -7.80
CA GLU A 29 -4.93 14.54 -8.58
C GLU A 29 -3.51 15.01 -8.30
N TYR A 30 -2.59 14.07 -8.12
CA TYR A 30 -1.17 14.31 -7.97
C TYR A 30 -0.38 13.47 -8.97
N ALA A 31 0.49 14.09 -9.76
CA ALA A 31 1.44 13.36 -10.58
C ALA A 31 2.55 12.79 -9.69
N ILE A 32 2.85 11.51 -9.84
CA ILE A 32 3.94 10.83 -9.11
C ILE A 32 5.05 10.55 -10.09
N ARG A 33 6.21 11.12 -9.78
CA ARG A 33 7.46 10.94 -10.51
C ARG A 33 8.41 10.12 -9.67
N PHE A 34 9.09 9.18 -10.32
CA PHE A 34 10.05 8.29 -9.67
C PHE A 34 11.50 8.63 -10.03
N ASP A 35 11.68 9.55 -10.98
CA ASP A 35 12.94 10.16 -11.38
C ASP A 35 13.27 11.35 -10.48
N GLY A 36 14.49 11.37 -9.94
CA GLY A 36 14.98 12.48 -9.15
C GLY A 36 16.03 12.10 -8.11
N GLY A 37 16.70 13.13 -7.57
CA GLY A 37 17.66 13.00 -6.48
C GLY A 37 17.02 12.66 -5.13
N ALA A 38 17.73 12.94 -4.04
CA ALA A 38 17.31 12.61 -2.68
C ALA A 38 15.85 13.03 -2.35
N PRO A 39 15.15 12.29 -1.48
CA PRO A 39 13.82 12.67 -1.00
C PRO A 39 13.82 14.11 -0.47
N PRO A 40 12.79 14.93 -0.75
CA PRO A 40 12.69 16.25 -0.15
C PRO A 40 12.64 16.14 1.37
N ALA A 41 13.21 17.12 2.07
CA ALA A 41 13.01 17.24 3.50
C ALA A 41 11.54 17.53 3.76
N LEU A 42 10.89 16.67 4.56
CA LEU A 42 9.50 16.87 4.96
C LEU A 42 9.46 17.76 6.20
N ASP A 43 8.51 18.69 6.23
CA ASP A 43 8.20 19.45 7.43
C ASP A 43 7.41 18.59 8.44
N GLN A 44 6.92 19.22 9.51
CA GLN A 44 6.13 18.51 10.53
C GLN A 44 4.72 18.12 10.05
N ASN A 45 4.20 18.75 8.99
CA ASN A 45 2.85 18.53 8.50
C ASN A 45 2.79 18.55 6.96
N PRO A 46 3.44 17.57 6.29
CA PRO A 46 3.55 17.59 4.86
C PRO A 46 2.18 17.36 4.21
N SER A 47 1.98 18.03 3.09
CA SER A 47 0.85 17.77 2.21
C SER A 47 0.88 16.33 1.70
N ASP A 48 -0.27 15.84 1.23
CA ASP A 48 -0.33 14.51 0.61
C ASP A 48 0.64 14.41 -0.58
N ALA A 49 0.78 15.48 -1.36
CA ALA A 49 1.67 15.53 -2.51
C ALA A 49 3.16 15.37 -2.12
N GLU A 50 3.61 16.13 -1.12
CA GLU A 50 4.99 16.06 -0.62
C GLU A 50 5.30 14.68 -0.02
N LEU A 51 4.35 14.12 0.72
CA LEU A 51 4.51 12.82 1.34
C LEU A 51 4.56 11.70 0.29
N ILE A 52 3.71 11.75 -0.73
CA ILE A 52 3.73 10.81 -1.86
C ILE A 52 5.07 10.90 -2.62
N ASP A 53 5.57 12.11 -2.92
CA ASP A 53 6.84 12.31 -3.62
C ASP A 53 8.03 11.77 -2.80
N ALA A 54 8.07 12.04 -1.49
CA ALA A 54 9.11 11.53 -0.61
C ALA A 54 9.10 10.00 -0.52
N VAL A 55 7.93 9.39 -0.38
CA VAL A 55 7.76 7.92 -0.40
C VAL A 55 8.24 7.34 -1.73
N ALA A 56 7.79 7.91 -2.86
CA ALA A 56 8.15 7.45 -4.20
C ALA A 56 9.67 7.48 -4.41
N ARG A 57 10.35 8.55 -3.99
CA ARG A 57 11.82 8.68 -4.09
C ARG A 57 12.58 7.71 -3.20
N VAL A 58 12.09 7.43 -1.99
CA VAL A 58 12.69 6.39 -1.14
C VAL A 58 12.57 5.03 -1.82
N MET A 59 11.41 4.71 -2.37
CA MET A 59 11.17 3.41 -3.01
C MET A 59 11.99 3.24 -4.30
N SER A 60 12.00 4.23 -5.20
CA SER A 60 12.76 4.13 -6.45
C SER A 60 14.27 4.24 -6.21
N GLY A 61 14.71 5.25 -5.45
CA GLY A 61 16.13 5.58 -5.30
C GLY A 61 16.87 4.76 -4.24
N ARG A 62 16.25 4.50 -3.07
CA ARG A 62 16.92 3.81 -1.95
C ARG A 62 16.59 2.34 -1.84
N LEU A 63 15.41 1.91 -2.31
CA LEU A 63 15.01 0.50 -2.33
C LEU A 63 15.21 -0.14 -3.71
N GLY A 64 15.47 0.65 -4.76
CA GLY A 64 15.71 0.15 -6.12
C GLY A 64 14.49 -0.53 -6.74
N LEU A 65 13.28 -0.17 -6.29
CA LEU A 65 12.04 -0.74 -6.82
C LEU A 65 11.72 -0.13 -8.19
N PRO A 66 11.35 -0.93 -9.20
CA PRO A 66 11.00 -0.42 -10.52
C PRO A 66 9.60 0.17 -10.52
N PHE A 67 9.41 1.23 -11.30
CA PHE A 67 8.12 1.89 -11.51
C PHE A 67 7.96 2.32 -12.97
N PRO A 68 6.72 2.54 -13.44
CA PRO A 68 6.47 3.29 -14.66
C PRO A 68 7.05 4.71 -14.55
N ALA A 69 7.36 5.34 -15.69
CA ALA A 69 7.96 6.68 -15.71
C ALA A 69 7.13 7.73 -14.94
N THR A 70 5.80 7.64 -15.02
CA THR A 70 4.89 8.50 -14.26
C THR A 70 3.60 7.74 -14.01
N ILE A 71 3.03 7.93 -12.82
CA ILE A 71 1.65 7.53 -12.50
C ILE A 71 0.92 8.70 -11.85
N LYS A 72 -0.37 8.51 -11.54
CA LYS A 72 -1.17 9.49 -10.80
C LYS A 72 -1.64 8.90 -9.47
N ALA A 73 -1.72 9.75 -8.45
CA ALA A 73 -2.53 9.51 -7.27
C ALA A 73 -3.84 10.31 -7.39
N TYR A 74 -4.94 9.64 -7.10
CA TYR A 74 -6.28 10.21 -7.07
C TYR A 74 -6.81 10.13 -5.64
N VAL A 75 -6.95 11.28 -4.98
CA VAL A 75 -7.48 11.37 -3.62
C VAL A 75 -8.94 11.79 -3.68
N TYR A 76 -9.83 10.81 -3.55
CA TYR A 76 -11.27 10.97 -3.63
C TYR A 76 -11.85 11.51 -2.33
N VAL A 77 -12.99 12.20 -2.40
CA VAL A 77 -13.66 12.70 -1.20
C VAL A 77 -14.06 11.57 -0.24
N ASN A 78 -14.66 10.49 -0.74
CA ASN A 78 -15.19 9.39 0.08
C ASN A 78 -15.30 8.08 -0.71
N GLU A 79 -15.91 7.06 -0.11
CA GLU A 79 -16.15 5.74 -0.73
C GLU A 79 -16.88 5.81 -2.07
N ALA A 80 -17.99 6.56 -2.12
CA ALA A 80 -18.83 6.60 -3.32
C ALA A 80 -18.08 7.20 -4.49
N THR A 81 -17.31 8.27 -4.27
CA THR A 81 -16.49 8.87 -5.32
C THR A 81 -15.28 8.01 -5.68
N LEU A 82 -14.72 7.26 -4.73
CA LEU A 82 -13.67 6.27 -5.01
C LEU A 82 -14.17 5.15 -5.93
N VAL A 83 -15.31 4.52 -5.63
CA VAL A 83 -15.90 3.45 -6.45
C VAL A 83 -16.18 3.96 -7.87
N ASP A 84 -16.74 5.17 -7.98
CA ASP A 84 -16.97 5.81 -9.29
C ASP A 84 -15.66 6.01 -10.06
N GLY A 85 -14.60 6.41 -9.37
CA GLY A 85 -13.25 6.53 -9.93
C GLY A 85 -12.66 5.20 -10.41
N LEU A 86 -12.82 4.12 -9.63
CA LEU A 86 -12.36 2.78 -10.02
C LEU A 86 -13.06 2.30 -11.30
N ILE A 87 -14.36 2.56 -11.44
CA ILE A 87 -15.10 2.22 -12.66
C ILE A 87 -14.63 3.09 -13.83
N LYS A 88 -14.66 4.42 -13.67
CA LYS A 88 -14.47 5.36 -14.79
C LYS A 88 -13.02 5.52 -15.24
N ILE A 89 -12.07 5.49 -14.30
CA ILE A 89 -10.65 5.77 -14.57
C ILE A 89 -9.84 4.47 -14.56
N ALA A 90 -10.06 3.58 -13.60
CA ALA A 90 -9.31 2.32 -13.55
C ALA A 90 -9.87 1.25 -14.50
N GLY A 91 -11.09 1.43 -15.01
CA GLY A 91 -11.74 0.50 -15.94
C GLY A 91 -12.19 -0.80 -15.28
N GLU A 92 -12.39 -0.80 -13.95
CA GLU A 92 -12.89 -1.96 -13.23
C GLU A 92 -14.38 -2.17 -13.50
N THR A 93 -14.83 -3.43 -13.42
CA THR A 93 -16.26 -3.71 -13.45
C THR A 93 -16.94 -3.18 -12.18
N SER A 94 -18.25 -2.94 -12.25
CA SER A 94 -19.02 -2.44 -11.09
C SER A 94 -18.83 -3.34 -9.87
N ASP A 95 -18.93 -4.66 -10.03
CA ASP A 95 -18.81 -5.62 -8.92
C ASP A 95 -17.40 -5.61 -8.31
N GLU A 96 -16.35 -5.60 -9.13
CA GLU A 96 -14.96 -5.52 -8.66
C GLU A 96 -14.67 -4.20 -7.92
N ALA A 97 -15.17 -3.08 -8.46
CA ALA A 97 -14.98 -1.76 -7.88
C ALA A 97 -15.70 -1.64 -6.53
N TRP A 98 -16.91 -2.21 -6.40
CA TRP A 98 -17.64 -2.24 -5.14
C TRP A 98 -16.95 -3.11 -4.09
N ASP A 99 -16.52 -4.31 -4.46
CA ASP A 99 -15.83 -5.24 -3.55
C ASP A 99 -14.54 -4.62 -2.99
N ARG A 100 -13.80 -3.87 -3.82
CA ARG A 100 -12.60 -3.15 -3.40
C ARG A 100 -12.91 -1.89 -2.62
N GLY A 101 -13.77 -1.02 -3.15
CA GLY A 101 -14.02 0.31 -2.60
C GLY A 101 -14.67 0.30 -1.22
N ARG A 102 -15.46 -0.74 -0.90
CA ARG A 102 -16.15 -0.86 0.40
C ARG A 102 -15.20 -0.91 1.60
N PHE A 103 -14.01 -1.48 1.43
CA PHE A 103 -13.06 -1.70 2.54
C PHE A 103 -11.70 -1.05 2.31
N ALA A 104 -11.37 -0.71 1.06
CA ALA A 104 -10.07 -0.15 0.73
C ALA A 104 -9.93 1.31 1.20
N VAL A 105 -8.83 1.61 1.88
CA VAL A 105 -8.37 2.99 2.09
C VAL A 105 -7.54 3.46 0.89
N GLY A 106 -6.85 2.54 0.22
CA GLY A 106 -6.10 2.75 -1.01
C GLY A 106 -6.25 1.56 -1.96
N VAL A 107 -6.16 1.83 -3.26
CA VAL A 107 -6.16 0.80 -4.32
C VAL A 107 -5.17 1.19 -5.39
N ALA A 108 -4.17 0.35 -5.63
CA ALA A 108 -3.27 0.48 -6.75
C ALA A 108 -3.81 -0.22 -8.02
N THR A 109 -4.10 0.55 -9.08
CA THR A 109 -4.56 0.04 -10.40
C THR A 109 -3.62 0.46 -11.54
N ARG A 110 -3.82 -0.07 -12.75
CA ARG A 110 -3.02 0.32 -13.93
C ARG A 110 -3.04 1.82 -14.20
N GLY A 111 -4.15 2.49 -13.87
CA GLY A 111 -4.31 3.93 -14.04
C GLY A 111 -3.64 4.78 -12.95
N GLY A 112 -3.20 4.19 -11.83
CA GLY A 112 -2.59 4.93 -10.74
C GLY A 112 -2.92 4.37 -9.36
N VAL A 113 -2.80 5.22 -8.33
CA VAL A 113 -3.19 4.91 -6.96
C VAL A 113 -4.47 5.70 -6.62
N PHE A 114 -5.46 5.04 -6.06
CA PHE A 114 -6.78 5.58 -5.76
C PHE A 114 -6.97 5.55 -4.24
N LEU A 115 -7.26 6.69 -3.61
CA LEU A 115 -7.17 6.85 -2.16
C LEU A 115 -8.45 7.48 -1.59
N ARG A 116 -8.87 7.02 -0.41
CA ARG A 116 -9.98 7.61 0.36
C ARG A 116 -9.56 8.82 1.17
N GLY A 117 -9.89 10.01 0.67
CA GLY A 117 -9.58 11.30 1.31
C GLY A 117 -10.21 11.49 2.69
N ASP A 118 -11.41 10.96 2.93
CA ASP A 118 -12.07 11.01 4.24
C ASP A 118 -11.33 10.19 5.32
N TYR A 119 -10.60 9.14 4.90
CA TYR A 119 -9.69 8.41 5.78
C TYR A 119 -8.36 9.14 5.92
N LEU A 120 -7.75 9.58 4.80
CA LEU A 120 -6.49 10.31 4.83
C LEU A 120 -6.54 11.55 5.75
N ALA A 121 -7.65 12.29 5.71
CA ALA A 121 -7.86 13.48 6.53
C ALA A 121 -7.85 13.19 8.05
N ARG A 122 -8.11 11.95 8.45
CA ARG A 122 -8.11 11.49 9.85
C ARG A 122 -6.84 10.74 10.25
N MET A 123 -5.97 10.44 9.29
CA MET A 123 -4.75 9.68 9.53
C MET A 123 -3.62 10.60 9.99
N HIS A 124 -2.88 10.15 11.01
CA HIS A 124 -1.59 10.73 11.35
C HIS A 124 -0.62 10.63 10.16
N VAL A 125 0.35 11.55 10.04
CA VAL A 125 1.31 11.59 8.93
C VAL A 125 2.01 10.24 8.70
N VAL A 126 2.38 9.54 9.77
CA VAL A 126 2.99 8.21 9.71
C VAL A 126 2.06 7.19 9.05
N GLY A 127 0.75 7.23 9.36
CA GLY A 127 -0.24 6.35 8.75
C GLY A 127 -0.45 6.63 7.26
N ARG A 128 -0.46 7.92 6.87
CA ARG A 128 -0.52 8.31 5.46
C ARG A 128 0.71 7.83 4.69
N ALA A 129 1.92 8.03 5.23
CA ALA A 129 3.17 7.56 4.62
C ALA A 129 3.18 6.05 4.45
N ALA A 130 2.70 5.33 5.48
CA ALA A 130 2.61 3.88 5.48
C ALA A 130 1.66 3.36 4.39
N LEU A 131 0.48 3.98 4.25
CA LEU A 131 -0.48 3.64 3.20
C LEU A 131 0.11 3.90 1.81
N PHE A 132 0.71 5.07 1.58
CA PHE A 132 1.30 5.39 0.28
C PHE A 132 2.41 4.41 -0.11
N ALA A 133 3.27 4.03 0.84
CA ALA A 133 4.33 3.06 0.59
C ALA A 133 3.77 1.67 0.24
N HIS A 134 2.72 1.24 0.96
CA HIS A 134 2.04 -0.02 0.68
C HIS A 134 1.45 -0.03 -0.75
N GLU A 135 0.61 0.97 -1.08
CA GLU A 135 -0.05 1.04 -2.39
C GLU A 135 0.92 1.20 -3.56
N LEU A 136 1.96 2.03 -3.40
CA LEU A 136 3.00 2.17 -4.42
C LEU A 136 3.78 0.86 -4.61
N THR A 137 3.90 0.02 -3.58
CA THR A 137 4.54 -1.30 -3.75
C THR A 137 3.77 -2.16 -4.75
N HIS A 138 2.44 -2.11 -4.74
CA HIS A 138 1.63 -2.82 -5.72
C HIS A 138 1.77 -2.26 -7.14
N VAL A 139 2.06 -0.96 -7.30
CA VAL A 139 2.44 -0.40 -8.61
C VAL A 139 3.76 -1.02 -9.07
N SER A 140 4.77 -1.06 -8.19
CA SER A 140 6.07 -1.65 -8.53
C SER A 140 5.95 -3.14 -8.87
N GLN A 141 5.17 -3.90 -8.09
CA GLN A 141 4.88 -5.31 -8.36
C GLN A 141 4.16 -5.52 -9.70
N ARG A 142 3.36 -4.54 -10.17
CA ARG A 142 2.76 -4.56 -11.50
C ARG A 142 3.77 -4.30 -12.59
N GLN A 143 4.67 -3.34 -12.38
CA GLN A 143 5.78 -3.07 -13.28
C GLN A 143 6.69 -4.29 -13.45
N LEU A 144 7.05 -4.96 -12.35
CA LEU A 144 7.90 -6.15 -12.35
C LEU A 144 7.34 -7.29 -13.22
N ARG A 145 6.02 -7.43 -13.29
CA ARG A 145 5.35 -8.51 -14.05
C ARG A 145 4.76 -8.05 -15.38
N GLU A 146 5.11 -6.87 -15.86
CA GLU A 146 4.55 -6.33 -17.10
C GLU A 146 4.71 -7.32 -18.26
N GLY A 147 3.66 -7.47 -19.08
CA GLY A 147 3.57 -8.50 -20.13
C GLY A 147 3.13 -9.88 -19.64
N GLY A 148 3.23 -10.16 -18.35
CA GLY A 148 2.78 -11.40 -17.71
C GLY A 148 1.26 -11.52 -17.55
N ARG A 149 0.76 -12.77 -17.59
CA ARG A 149 -0.68 -13.07 -17.40
C ARG A 149 -1.00 -13.66 -16.03
N ARG A 150 0.01 -14.05 -15.26
CA ARG A 150 -0.14 -14.71 -13.95
C ARG A 150 0.35 -13.79 -12.84
N GLN A 151 -0.01 -14.10 -11.60
CA GLN A 151 0.38 -13.31 -10.44
C GLN A 151 0.98 -14.20 -9.36
N PRO A 152 1.92 -13.67 -8.54
CA PRO A 152 2.37 -14.33 -7.32
C PRO A 152 1.20 -14.62 -6.37
N ALA A 153 1.45 -15.49 -5.40
CA ALA A 153 0.50 -15.77 -4.32
C ALA A 153 0.16 -14.48 -3.54
N GLN A 154 -1.10 -14.29 -3.14
CA GLN A 154 -1.52 -13.06 -2.46
C GLN A 154 -0.67 -12.76 -1.22
N TRP A 155 -0.41 -13.75 -0.38
CA TRP A 155 0.41 -13.57 0.82
C TRP A 155 1.79 -12.95 0.54
N ILE A 156 2.45 -13.26 -0.59
CA ILE A 156 3.79 -12.71 -0.86
C ILE A 156 3.70 -11.29 -1.42
N LEU A 157 2.63 -10.96 -2.14
CA LEU A 157 2.36 -9.61 -2.61
C LEU A 157 2.14 -8.67 -1.43
N GLU A 158 1.26 -9.07 -0.51
CA GLU A 158 0.90 -8.29 0.67
C GLU A 158 2.04 -8.24 1.69
N GLY A 159 2.69 -9.37 1.96
CA GLY A 159 3.85 -9.40 2.84
C GLY A 159 5.00 -8.54 2.34
N HIS A 160 5.23 -8.48 1.02
CA HIS A 160 6.22 -7.58 0.43
C HIS A 160 5.81 -6.11 0.53
N ALA A 161 4.53 -5.78 0.31
CA ALA A 161 4.02 -4.42 0.51
C ALA A 161 4.20 -3.96 1.96
N GLU A 162 3.94 -4.83 2.94
CA GLU A 162 4.19 -4.56 4.36
C GLU A 162 5.69 -4.39 4.67
N TRP A 163 6.54 -5.23 4.10
CA TRP A 163 7.99 -5.11 4.28
C TRP A 163 8.53 -3.79 3.73
N VAL A 164 8.13 -3.42 2.50
CA VAL A 164 8.52 -2.14 1.88
C VAL A 164 7.99 -0.95 2.69
N LYS A 165 6.74 -1.03 3.15
CA LYS A 165 6.14 -0.02 4.02
C LYS A 165 7.02 0.30 5.21
N PHE A 166 7.46 -0.70 5.97
CA PHE A 166 8.31 -0.46 7.15
C PHE A 166 9.71 0.04 6.77
N GLN A 167 10.27 -0.41 5.66
CA GLN A 167 11.54 0.10 5.15
C GLN A 167 11.49 1.57 4.75
N VAL A 168 10.35 2.02 4.21
CA VAL A 168 10.11 3.42 3.87
C VAL A 168 9.96 4.26 5.14
N LEU A 169 9.16 3.82 6.12
CA LEU A 169 8.99 4.54 7.38
C LEU A 169 10.32 4.73 8.13
N ASP A 170 11.18 3.71 8.11
CA ASP A 170 12.52 3.76 8.69
C ASP A 170 13.41 4.80 7.98
N ARG A 171 13.41 4.80 6.64
CA ARG A 171 14.22 5.74 5.83
C ARG A 171 13.72 7.18 5.85
N LEU A 172 12.45 7.39 6.13
CA LEU A 172 11.86 8.72 6.38
C LEU A 172 12.04 9.18 7.84
N GLY A 173 12.56 8.32 8.71
CA GLY A 173 12.79 8.64 10.12
C GLY A 173 11.52 8.66 10.97
N TYR A 174 10.40 8.11 10.46
CA TYR A 174 9.13 8.08 11.19
C TYR A 174 9.07 6.98 12.23
N ARG A 175 9.67 5.82 11.92
CA ARG A 175 9.66 4.66 12.79
C ARG A 175 10.73 3.69 12.39
N SER A 176 11.50 3.17 13.36
CA SER A 176 12.53 2.18 13.03
C SER A 176 11.94 0.89 12.48
N TYR A 177 12.69 0.20 11.62
CA TYR A 177 12.29 -1.12 11.11
C TYR A 177 12.07 -2.13 12.24
N THR A 178 12.99 -2.18 13.21
CA THR A 178 12.92 -3.07 14.38
C THR A 178 11.65 -2.84 15.19
N GLU A 179 11.33 -1.58 15.50
CA GLU A 179 10.12 -1.24 16.25
C GLU A 179 8.85 -1.69 15.50
N SER A 180 8.82 -1.49 14.17
CA SER A 180 7.70 -1.95 13.34
C SER A 180 7.56 -3.47 13.35
N ARG A 181 8.68 -4.20 13.26
CA ARG A 181 8.71 -5.67 13.31
C ARG A 181 8.22 -6.19 14.67
N ASP A 182 8.70 -5.60 15.76
CA ASP A 182 8.30 -5.98 17.12
C ASP A 182 6.81 -5.72 17.37
N ASP A 183 6.28 -4.62 16.83
CA ASP A 183 4.84 -4.34 16.85
C ASP A 183 4.02 -5.42 16.15
N ILE A 184 4.45 -5.88 14.97
CA ILE A 184 3.75 -6.95 14.26
C ILE A 184 3.82 -8.26 15.04
N VAL A 185 4.97 -8.60 15.63
CA VAL A 185 5.08 -9.77 16.51
C VAL A 185 4.10 -9.66 17.68
N ARG A 186 4.01 -8.49 18.32
CA ARG A 186 3.03 -8.26 19.40
C ARG A 186 1.58 -8.36 18.92
N CYS A 187 1.23 -7.79 17.75
CA CYS A 187 -0.11 -7.93 17.17
C CYS A 187 -0.45 -9.41 16.92
N VAL A 188 0.49 -10.19 16.38
CA VAL A 188 0.30 -11.61 16.04
C VAL A 188 0.15 -12.47 17.30
N VAL A 189 1.01 -12.26 18.29
CA VAL A 189 0.95 -13.00 19.56
C VAL A 189 -0.27 -12.62 20.40
N GLY A 190 -0.65 -11.34 20.38
CA GLY A 190 -1.81 -10.80 21.11
C GLY A 190 -3.14 -10.90 20.37
N ALA A 191 -3.19 -11.55 19.20
CA ALA A 191 -4.41 -11.68 18.42
C ALA A 191 -5.48 -12.47 19.18
N ALA A 192 -6.75 -12.09 19.01
CA ALA A 192 -7.88 -12.78 19.62
C ALA A 192 -7.99 -14.24 19.14
N THR A 193 -7.65 -14.49 17.88
CA THR A 193 -7.52 -15.85 17.33
C THR A 193 -6.12 -16.40 17.67
N PRO A 194 -6.01 -17.59 18.28
CA PRO A 194 -4.72 -18.23 18.50
C PRO A 194 -3.97 -18.53 17.18
N ILE A 195 -2.64 -18.39 17.17
CA ILE A 195 -1.79 -18.66 15.99
C ILE A 195 -2.03 -20.05 15.36
N LYS A 196 -2.30 -21.08 16.18
CA LYS A 196 -2.62 -22.44 15.71
C LYS A 196 -3.87 -22.52 14.83
N LEU A 197 -4.74 -21.50 14.87
CA LEU A 197 -5.96 -21.39 14.07
C LEU A 197 -5.79 -20.40 12.91
N PHE A 198 -4.61 -19.79 12.74
CA PHE A 198 -4.33 -18.96 11.57
C PHE A 198 -4.30 -19.83 10.31
N PRO A 199 -4.80 -19.32 9.17
CA PRO A 199 -4.67 -20.03 7.90
C PRO A 199 -3.19 -20.21 7.56
N ASP A 200 -2.88 -21.29 6.84
CA ASP A 200 -1.54 -21.44 6.26
C ASP A 200 -1.34 -20.49 5.06
N LEU A 201 -0.08 -20.31 4.65
CA LEU A 201 0.26 -19.44 3.52
C LEU A 201 -0.34 -19.95 2.20
N GLN A 202 -0.57 -21.25 2.06
CA GLN A 202 -1.17 -21.83 0.86
C GLN A 202 -2.66 -21.46 0.73
N THR A 203 -3.38 -21.41 1.85
CA THR A 203 -4.76 -20.91 1.94
C THR A 203 -4.78 -19.44 1.57
N LEU A 204 -3.82 -18.66 2.06
CA LEU A 204 -3.65 -17.24 1.75
C LEU A 204 -3.06 -16.96 0.36
N ALA A 205 -2.92 -17.96 -0.51
CA ALA A 205 -2.31 -17.77 -1.83
C ALA A 205 -3.25 -17.10 -2.86
N SER A 206 -4.57 -17.15 -2.65
CA SER A 206 -5.55 -16.55 -3.57
C SER A 206 -6.23 -15.33 -2.95
N ASN A 207 -6.58 -14.34 -3.77
CA ASN A 207 -7.27 -13.14 -3.31
C ASN A 207 -8.60 -13.45 -2.60
N THR A 208 -9.42 -14.36 -3.14
CA THR A 208 -10.70 -14.75 -2.52
C THR A 208 -10.52 -15.29 -1.11
N ARG A 209 -9.56 -16.21 -0.92
CA ARG A 209 -9.27 -16.77 0.40
C ARG A 209 -8.63 -15.75 1.33
N TRP A 210 -7.77 -14.88 0.79
CA TRP A 210 -7.20 -13.76 1.54
C TRP A 210 -8.28 -12.84 2.11
N THR A 211 -9.19 -12.34 1.27
CA THR A 211 -10.32 -11.48 1.69
C THR A 211 -11.20 -12.19 2.71
N GLN A 212 -11.52 -13.46 2.49
CA GLN A 212 -12.29 -14.25 3.45
C GLN A 212 -11.58 -14.34 4.81
N SER A 213 -10.30 -14.70 4.82
CA SER A 213 -9.51 -14.80 6.05
C SER A 213 -9.35 -13.45 6.74
N MET A 214 -9.17 -12.36 5.98
CA MET A 214 -9.07 -11.02 6.54
C MET A 214 -10.37 -10.63 7.25
N ASN A 215 -11.52 -10.83 6.60
CA ASN A 215 -12.83 -10.52 7.19
C ASN A 215 -13.14 -11.36 8.43
N GLN A 216 -12.65 -12.59 8.50
CA GLN A 216 -12.94 -13.52 9.60
C GLN A 216 -11.96 -13.42 10.76
N LEU A 217 -10.67 -13.20 10.47
CA LEU A 217 -9.57 -13.39 11.43
C LEU A 217 -8.71 -12.14 11.62
N GLY A 218 -8.89 -11.12 10.77
CA GLY A 218 -8.23 -9.82 10.92
C GLY A 218 -6.78 -9.76 10.41
N SER A 219 -6.20 -8.56 10.50
CA SER A 219 -4.91 -8.20 9.89
C SER A 219 -3.73 -9.00 10.46
N ALA A 220 -3.77 -9.38 11.74
CA ALA A 220 -2.73 -10.21 12.35
C ALA A 220 -2.63 -11.60 11.69
N ALA A 221 -3.77 -12.22 11.40
CA ALA A 221 -3.86 -13.53 10.78
C ALA A 221 -3.67 -13.51 9.26
N THR A 222 -3.51 -12.34 8.64
CA THR A 222 -3.26 -12.17 7.20
C THR A 222 -1.97 -11.39 6.97
N TYR A 223 -2.04 -10.06 6.98
CA TYR A 223 -0.91 -9.15 6.77
C TYR A 223 0.25 -9.42 7.74
N GLY A 224 -0.04 -9.63 9.03
CA GLY A 224 0.98 -9.88 10.05
C GLY A 224 1.82 -11.12 9.78
N GLN A 225 1.18 -12.27 9.54
CA GLN A 225 1.91 -13.50 9.19
C GLN A 225 2.58 -13.42 7.81
N ALA A 226 1.96 -12.74 6.84
CA ALA A 226 2.51 -12.56 5.51
C ALA A 226 3.80 -11.71 5.54
N PHE A 227 3.78 -10.62 6.31
CA PHE A 227 4.95 -9.81 6.59
C PHE A 227 6.06 -10.66 7.21
N LEU A 228 5.78 -11.40 8.29
CA LEU A 228 6.80 -12.21 8.98
C LEU A 228 7.38 -13.31 8.09
N ALA A 229 6.57 -13.88 7.19
CA ALA A 229 7.04 -14.85 6.21
C ALA A 229 8.01 -14.20 5.19
N VAL A 230 7.63 -13.02 4.68
CA VAL A 230 8.48 -12.24 3.74
C VAL A 230 9.73 -11.72 4.42
N ASP A 231 9.63 -11.18 5.63
CA ASP A 231 10.76 -10.72 6.44
C ASP A 231 11.78 -11.85 6.62
N GLY A 232 11.34 -13.03 7.05
CA GLY A 232 12.22 -14.19 7.17
C GLY A 232 12.77 -14.73 5.84
N LEU A 233 12.14 -14.43 4.70
CA LEU A 233 12.66 -14.75 3.36
C LEU A 233 13.76 -13.75 2.96
N VAL A 234 13.53 -12.47 3.23
CA VAL A 234 14.47 -11.38 2.98
C VAL A 234 15.70 -11.49 3.89
N GLU A 235 15.53 -11.80 5.18
CA GLU A 235 16.63 -12.04 6.11
C GLU A 235 17.57 -13.16 5.59
N ARG A 236 17.00 -14.21 4.99
CA ARG A 236 17.77 -15.39 4.55
C ARG A 236 18.40 -15.24 3.16
N TYR A 237 17.72 -14.57 2.23
CA TYR A 237 18.12 -14.56 0.81
C TYR A 237 18.32 -13.15 0.23
N GLY A 238 18.01 -12.11 0.99
CA GLY A 238 18.05 -10.72 0.56
C GLY A 238 16.82 -10.29 -0.25
N SER A 239 16.51 -9.00 -0.19
CA SER A 239 15.36 -8.42 -0.91
C SER A 239 15.51 -8.52 -2.43
N ALA A 240 16.72 -8.47 -2.97
CA ALA A 240 16.99 -8.61 -4.39
C ALA A 240 16.46 -9.93 -4.96
N ARG A 241 16.57 -11.04 -4.21
CA ARG A 241 16.02 -12.34 -4.61
C ARG A 241 14.50 -12.34 -4.61
N LEU A 242 13.87 -11.68 -3.64
CA LEU A 242 12.40 -11.53 -3.65
C LEU A 242 11.93 -10.70 -4.84
N VAL A 243 12.60 -9.59 -5.16
CA VAL A 243 12.30 -8.77 -6.34
C VAL A 243 12.52 -9.58 -7.63
N GLU A 244 13.60 -10.35 -7.73
CA GLU A 244 13.83 -11.29 -8.83
C GLU A 244 12.66 -12.26 -8.99
N PHE A 245 12.24 -12.93 -7.91
CA PHE A 245 11.10 -13.86 -7.92
C PHE A 245 9.81 -13.19 -8.41
N LEU A 246 9.48 -11.99 -7.93
CA LEU A 246 8.31 -11.24 -8.36
C LEU A 246 8.40 -10.88 -9.86
N GLY A 247 9.58 -10.51 -10.34
CA GLY A 247 9.84 -10.19 -11.75
C GLY A 247 9.68 -11.38 -12.70
N ARG A 248 9.87 -12.62 -12.22
CA ARG A 248 9.68 -13.82 -13.06
C ARG A 248 8.27 -13.97 -13.61
N PHE A 249 7.28 -13.36 -12.97
CA PHE A 249 5.89 -13.39 -13.44
C PHE A 249 5.64 -12.60 -14.74
N ALA A 250 6.62 -11.83 -15.22
CA ALA A 250 6.61 -11.28 -16.58
C ALA A 250 6.83 -12.38 -17.65
N LEU A 251 7.40 -13.52 -17.29
CA LEU A 251 7.75 -14.59 -18.21
C LEU A 251 6.53 -15.47 -18.53
N ALA A 252 6.54 -16.11 -19.69
CA ALA A 252 5.50 -17.06 -20.11
C ALA A 252 5.62 -18.46 -19.48
N ALA A 253 6.63 -18.71 -18.64
CA ALA A 253 6.87 -19.99 -17.99
C ALA A 253 5.81 -20.33 -16.92
N ASP A 254 5.72 -21.61 -16.51
CA ASP A 254 4.80 -22.02 -15.44
C ASP A 254 5.16 -21.30 -14.12
N PRO A 255 4.22 -20.56 -13.49
CA PRO A 255 4.42 -19.95 -12.18
C PRO A 255 4.95 -20.89 -11.10
N ARG A 256 4.61 -22.18 -11.17
CA ARG A 256 5.06 -23.20 -10.20
C ARG A 256 6.56 -23.39 -10.22
N GLU A 257 7.20 -23.13 -11.36
CA GLU A 257 8.65 -23.27 -11.51
C GLU A 257 9.42 -22.06 -11.02
N HIS A 258 8.78 -20.88 -10.93
CA HIS A 258 9.47 -19.63 -10.63
C HIS A 258 10.20 -19.66 -9.30
N TRP A 259 9.61 -20.31 -8.28
CA TRP A 259 10.20 -20.43 -6.96
C TRP A 259 11.56 -21.13 -6.99
N GLY A 260 11.60 -22.33 -7.59
CA GLY A 260 12.82 -23.15 -7.64
C GLY A 260 13.92 -22.58 -8.52
N LYS A 261 13.65 -21.53 -9.30
CA LYS A 261 14.66 -20.80 -10.07
C LYS A 261 15.39 -19.73 -9.24
N VAL A 262 14.80 -19.31 -8.12
CA VAL A 262 15.32 -18.18 -7.31
C VAL A 262 15.74 -18.64 -5.93
N PHE A 263 14.95 -19.49 -5.29
CA PHE A 263 15.19 -19.95 -3.93
C PHE A 263 15.73 -21.39 -3.92
N PRO A 264 16.73 -21.69 -3.08
CA PRO A 264 17.35 -23.01 -3.02
C PRO A 264 16.51 -24.06 -2.28
N ILE A 265 15.47 -23.64 -1.54
CA ILE A 265 14.54 -24.52 -0.86
C ILE A 265 13.24 -24.67 -1.66
N SER A 266 12.52 -25.77 -1.48
CA SER A 266 11.21 -25.93 -2.09
C SER A 266 10.18 -24.95 -1.49
N TYR A 267 9.13 -24.62 -2.27
CA TYR A 267 8.03 -23.77 -1.78
C TYR A 267 7.36 -24.39 -0.55
N ARG A 268 7.13 -25.71 -0.58
CA ARG A 268 6.55 -26.45 0.54
C ARG A 268 7.41 -26.36 1.80
N GLN A 269 8.72 -26.60 1.67
CA GLN A 269 9.65 -26.46 2.78
C GLN A 269 9.60 -25.06 3.39
N PHE A 270 9.56 -24.01 2.56
CA PHE A 270 9.43 -22.64 3.06
C PHE A 270 8.12 -22.40 3.82
N VAL A 271 6.99 -22.89 3.32
CA VAL A 271 5.69 -22.77 3.98
C VAL A 271 5.71 -23.48 5.34
N ASP A 272 6.25 -24.70 5.40
CA ASP A 272 6.37 -25.48 6.63
C ASP A 272 7.29 -24.79 7.65
N GLU A 273 8.48 -24.32 7.22
CA GLU A 273 9.41 -23.55 8.07
C GLU A 273 8.78 -22.24 8.59
N SER A 274 8.00 -21.56 7.75
CA SER A 274 7.30 -20.32 8.15
C SER A 274 6.19 -20.60 9.16
N ARG A 275 5.50 -21.74 9.06
CA ARG A 275 4.52 -22.18 10.06
C ARG A 275 5.17 -22.43 11.41
N VAL A 276 6.27 -23.19 11.42
CA VAL A 276 7.02 -23.49 12.66
C VAL A 276 7.52 -22.21 13.32
N ARG A 277 8.06 -21.25 12.55
CA ARG A 277 8.50 -19.96 13.09
C ARG A 277 7.35 -19.16 13.70
N LEU A 278 6.22 -19.08 13.01
CA LEU A 278 5.04 -18.36 13.49
C LEU A 278 4.53 -18.94 14.82
N GLU A 279 4.42 -20.27 14.93
CA GLU A 279 4.03 -20.96 16.16
C GLU A 279 5.08 -20.87 17.28
N GLY A 280 6.34 -20.67 16.92
CA GLY A 280 7.43 -20.40 17.86
C GLY A 280 7.29 -19.07 18.60
N LEU A 281 6.62 -18.07 18.01
CA LEU A 281 6.45 -16.74 18.62
C LEU A 281 5.69 -16.80 19.95
N SER A 282 4.66 -17.65 20.06
CA SER A 282 3.92 -17.82 21.31
C SER A 282 4.72 -18.50 22.43
N ARG A 283 5.81 -19.21 22.09
CA ARG A 283 6.66 -19.91 23.06
C ARG A 283 7.83 -19.05 23.56
N ALA A 284 8.25 -18.06 22.76
CA ALA A 284 9.40 -17.21 23.05
C ALA A 284 9.09 -16.07 24.04
N THR A 285 7.82 -15.80 24.35
CA THR A 285 7.41 -14.74 25.29
C THR A 285 7.33 -15.29 26.71
N PRO A 286 8.20 -14.90 27.66
CA PRO A 286 8.00 -15.22 29.06
C PRO A 286 6.71 -14.53 29.55
N SER A 287 5.94 -15.25 30.36
CA SER A 287 4.78 -14.68 31.06
C SER A 287 5.24 -13.54 31.98
N SER A 288 5.09 -12.29 31.56
CA SER A 288 5.19 -11.15 32.46
C SER A 288 3.90 -11.05 33.28
N ALA A 289 3.77 -11.94 34.25
CA ALA A 289 2.83 -11.76 35.34
C ALA A 289 3.31 -10.59 36.21
N GLY A 290 2.55 -9.50 36.23
CA GLY A 290 2.63 -8.47 37.27
C GLY A 290 3.20 -7.12 36.83
N ALA A 291 2.36 -6.26 36.26
CA ALA A 291 2.29 -4.83 36.59
C ALA A 291 1.10 -4.22 35.82
N GLY A 292 0.11 -3.72 36.54
CA GLY A 292 -0.99 -2.97 35.95
C GLY A 292 -0.48 -1.73 35.24
N SER A 293 -0.75 -1.64 33.94
CA SER A 293 -0.74 -0.38 33.18
C SER A 293 -1.99 -0.36 32.31
N PRO A 294 -2.63 0.81 32.14
CA PRO A 294 -3.90 0.91 31.44
C PRO A 294 -3.73 0.44 29.99
N ALA A 295 -4.74 -0.28 29.49
CA ALA A 295 -4.75 -0.84 28.15
C ALA A 295 -4.43 0.25 27.11
N ALA A 296 -3.23 0.19 26.55
CA ALA A 296 -2.89 0.96 25.36
C ALA A 296 -3.84 0.54 24.24
N SER A 297 -4.37 1.52 23.50
CA SER A 297 -5.14 1.23 22.29
C SER A 297 -4.31 0.35 21.35
N PRO A 298 -4.92 -0.66 20.70
CA PRO A 298 -4.18 -1.51 19.77
C PRO A 298 -3.52 -0.62 18.69
N PRO A 299 -2.24 -0.87 18.36
CA PRO A 299 -1.53 -0.07 17.39
C PRO A 299 -2.25 -0.10 16.04
N SER A 300 -2.11 0.97 15.27
CA SER A 300 -2.75 1.15 13.95
C SER A 300 -2.49 -0.01 12.98
N SER A 301 -1.41 -0.77 13.18
CA SER A 301 -1.04 -1.95 12.38
C SER A 301 -1.87 -3.20 12.68
N CYS A 302 -2.60 -3.24 13.81
CA CYS A 302 -3.52 -4.34 14.12
C CYS A 302 -4.99 -4.04 13.74
N ARG A 303 -5.30 -2.87 13.15
CA ARG A 303 -6.65 -2.53 12.68
C ARG A 303 -6.87 -2.92 11.22
#